data_AF-A0A7C1EMS1-F1
#
_entry.id   AF-A0A7C1EMS1-F1
#
_cell.length_a   1.000
_cell.length_b   1.000
_cell.length_c   1.000
_cell.angle_alpha   90.00
_cell.angle_beta   90.00
_cell.angle_gamma   90.00
#
_symmetry.space_group_name_H-M   'P 1'
#
loop_
_entity.id
_entity.type
_entity.pdbx_description
1 polymer ?
#
loop_
_entity_poly.entity_id
_entity_poly.type
_entity_poly.pdbx_seq_one_letter_code
_entity_poly.pdbx_strand_id
1 'polypeptide(L)'
;MMGMMGMMPGGMMGNGRRPGGMMTGDMMGGDMMMFDPPMMMGMMSSLNFLEGQEYEAAFLEAMIDHHDDAVRMSERVLNHAEHQELRDMAQQIIDDQTAEIQAMEEMLTTLGVEA
;
A
#
# COMPACT_ATOMS: atom_id res chain seq x y z
N MET A 1 41.84 8.22 32.62
CA MET A 1 42.77 7.29 33.28
C MET A 1 41.98 6.46 34.28
N MET A 2 42.10 5.13 34.16
CA MET A 2 41.69 4.06 35.10
C MET A 2 40.21 3.99 35.53
N GLY A 3 39.55 2.83 35.58
CA GLY A 3 40.08 1.47 35.50
C GLY A 3 39.02 0.44 35.16
N MET A 4 39.38 -0.43 34.21
CA MET A 4 38.90 -1.81 34.15
C MET A 4 39.49 -2.59 35.32
N MET A 5 38.70 -3.45 35.97
CA MET A 5 39.09 -4.83 36.35
C MET A 5 37.93 -5.50 37.08
N GLY A 6 37.62 -6.75 36.74
CA GLY A 6 36.74 -7.57 37.58
C GLY A 6 36.06 -8.77 36.92
N MET A 7 36.74 -9.50 36.03
CA MET A 7 36.41 -10.91 35.79
C MET A 7 36.74 -11.72 37.04
N MET A 8 35.86 -12.64 37.45
CA MET A 8 36.17 -14.04 37.83
C MET A 8 34.90 -14.82 38.22
N PRO A 9 34.93 -16.17 38.15
CA PRO A 9 33.83 -16.99 37.63
C PRO A 9 33.16 -17.87 38.71
N GLY A 10 32.04 -18.51 38.36
CA GLY A 10 31.56 -19.66 39.12
C GLY A 10 30.14 -20.09 38.78
N GLY A 11 29.97 -21.38 38.44
CA GLY A 11 28.66 -22.05 38.52
C GLY A 11 28.25 -22.85 37.29
N MET A 12 28.79 -24.06 37.16
CA MET A 12 28.33 -25.08 36.22
C MET A 12 27.15 -25.88 36.84
N MET A 13 26.20 -26.25 35.97
CA MET A 13 25.22 -27.35 36.07
C MET A 13 23.95 -27.19 36.93
N GLY A 14 22.81 -27.36 36.25
CA GLY A 14 21.50 -27.56 36.88
C GLY A 14 20.41 -27.86 35.85
N ASN A 15 20.28 -29.14 35.49
CA ASN A 15 19.31 -29.67 34.53
C ASN A 15 17.87 -29.58 35.09
N GLY A 16 17.01 -28.78 34.46
CA GLY A 16 15.61 -28.59 34.88
C GLY A 16 14.65 -28.69 33.71
N ARG A 17 13.98 -29.84 33.60
CA ARG A 17 12.84 -30.12 32.71
C ARG A 17 11.79 -29.02 32.81
N ARG A 18 11.46 -28.37 31.69
CA ARG A 18 10.22 -27.58 31.54
C ARG A 18 9.14 -28.46 30.93
N PRO A 19 7.98 -28.68 31.58
CA PRO A 19 6.82 -29.27 30.95
C PRO A 19 5.95 -28.19 30.29
N GLY A 20 5.48 -28.47 29.09
CA GLY A 20 4.16 -28.10 28.55
C GLY A 20 3.78 -26.62 28.46
N GLY A 21 3.60 -26.13 27.22
CA GLY A 21 2.86 -24.91 26.94
C GLY A 21 2.99 -24.47 25.48
N MET A 22 2.19 -25.09 24.60
CA MET A 22 1.90 -24.55 23.27
C MET A 22 1.19 -23.21 23.44
N MET A 23 1.87 -22.12 23.11
CA MET A 23 1.25 -20.83 22.83
C MET A 23 1.34 -20.63 21.33
N THR A 24 0.45 -21.30 20.58
CA THR A 24 0.02 -20.82 19.27
C THR A 24 -0.69 -19.50 19.51
N GLY A 25 0.06 -18.41 19.45
CA GLY A 25 -0.49 -17.07 19.30
C GLY A 25 -0.84 -16.89 17.84
N ASP A 26 -2.12 -17.12 17.51
CA ASP A 26 -2.72 -16.77 16.24
C ASP A 26 -2.45 -15.29 15.94
N MET A 27 -1.50 -15.04 15.03
CA MET A 27 -1.35 -13.78 14.32
C MET A 27 -2.34 -13.79 13.15
N MET A 28 -3.63 -13.57 13.39
CA MET A 28 -4.61 -13.39 12.33
C MET A 28 -5.70 -12.43 12.81
N GLY A 29 -5.83 -11.27 12.17
CA GLY A 29 -6.97 -10.38 12.40
C GLY A 29 -6.65 -8.89 12.32
N GLY A 30 -5.83 -8.48 11.36
CA GLY A 30 -5.70 -7.09 10.97
C GLY A 30 -5.86 -7.04 9.47
N ASP A 31 -7.11 -6.88 9.02
CA ASP A 31 -7.49 -6.60 7.64
C ASP A 31 -6.95 -5.20 7.30
N MET A 32 -5.64 -5.10 7.12
CA MET A 32 -5.00 -3.95 6.50
C MET A 32 -5.52 -3.97 5.08
N MET A 33 -6.37 -3.00 4.73
CA MET A 33 -6.78 -2.65 3.38
C MET A 33 -5.64 -2.94 2.41
N MET A 34 -5.68 -4.13 1.78
CA MET A 34 -4.69 -4.53 0.81
C MET A 34 -4.95 -3.64 -0.39
N PHE A 35 -4.12 -2.61 -0.54
CA PHE A 35 -3.68 -2.17 -1.85
C PHE A 35 -3.24 -3.44 -2.59
N ASP A 36 -4.13 -4.11 -3.34
CA ASP A 36 -3.96 -5.48 -3.81
C ASP A 36 -2.70 -5.55 -4.70
N PRO A 37 -1.53 -5.97 -4.18
CA PRO A 37 -0.28 -5.91 -4.93
C PRO A 37 -0.33 -6.74 -6.24
N PRO A 38 -1.06 -7.87 -6.32
CA PRO A 38 -1.34 -8.58 -7.57
C PRO A 38 -1.94 -7.73 -8.69
N MET A 39 -2.85 -6.78 -8.40
CA MET A 39 -3.49 -5.95 -9.45
C MET A 39 -2.47 -4.98 -10.07
N MET A 40 -1.73 -4.24 -9.24
CA MET A 40 -0.67 -3.33 -9.71
C MET A 40 0.46 -4.11 -10.42
N MET A 41 0.87 -5.27 -9.88
CA MET A 41 1.91 -6.11 -10.47
C MET A 41 1.46 -6.80 -11.78
N GLY A 42 0.19 -7.17 -11.88
CA GLY A 42 -0.44 -7.72 -13.08
C GLY A 42 -0.56 -6.67 -14.19
N MET A 43 -1.05 -5.47 -13.86
CA MET A 43 -1.10 -4.32 -14.77
C MET A 43 0.29 -3.99 -15.32
N MET A 44 1.30 -3.83 -14.46
CA MET A 44 2.67 -3.55 -14.88
C MET A 44 3.27 -4.66 -15.75
N SER A 45 2.87 -5.91 -15.55
CA SER A 45 3.31 -7.03 -16.41
C SER A 45 2.67 -6.99 -17.81
N SER A 46 1.40 -6.58 -17.91
CA SER A 46 0.71 -6.41 -19.20
C SER A 46 1.27 -5.25 -20.02
N LEU A 47 1.68 -4.16 -19.36
CA LEU A 47 2.27 -3.00 -20.03
C LEU A 47 3.67 -3.26 -20.62
N ASN A 48 4.44 -4.23 -20.09
CA ASN A 48 5.81 -4.52 -20.53
C ASN A 48 5.94 -5.01 -21.99
N PHE A 49 4.83 -5.36 -22.65
CA PHE A 49 4.82 -5.83 -24.03
C PHE A 49 4.31 -4.78 -25.03
N LEU A 50 3.87 -3.62 -24.54
CA LEU A 50 3.36 -2.53 -25.36
C LEU A 50 4.45 -1.47 -25.56
N GLU A 51 4.42 -0.80 -26.71
CA GLU A 51 5.35 0.28 -27.04
C GLU A 51 4.61 1.46 -27.70
N GLY A 52 5.21 2.65 -27.64
CA GLY A 52 4.66 3.85 -28.28
C GLY A 52 3.25 4.19 -27.80
N GLN A 53 2.38 4.58 -28.74
CA GLN A 53 1.02 5.04 -28.42
C GLN A 53 0.15 3.96 -27.75
N GLU A 54 0.36 2.68 -28.06
CA GLU A 54 -0.39 1.58 -27.44
C GLU A 54 -0.06 1.45 -25.95
N TYR A 55 1.22 1.64 -25.60
CA TYR A 55 1.65 1.71 -24.20
C TYR A 55 1.07 2.94 -23.50
N GLU A 56 1.14 4.11 -24.15
CA GLU A 56 0.64 5.37 -23.58
C GLU A 56 -0.86 5.30 -23.28
N ALA A 57 -1.65 4.77 -24.21
CA ALA A 57 -3.09 4.57 -24.01
C ALA A 57 -3.37 3.59 -22.87
N ALA A 58 -2.75 2.40 -22.89
CA ALA A 58 -2.97 1.39 -21.85
C ALA A 58 -2.51 1.87 -20.46
N PHE A 59 -1.45 2.68 -20.39
CA PHE A 59 -1.02 3.30 -19.15
C PHE A 59 -2.06 4.30 -18.63
N LEU A 60 -2.56 5.20 -19.49
CA LEU A 60 -3.57 6.19 -19.11
C LEU A 60 -4.87 5.55 -18.64
N GLU A 61 -5.41 4.57 -19.39
CA GLU A 61 -6.62 3.83 -19.01
C GLU A 61 -6.49 3.19 -17.63
N ALA A 62 -5.37 2.51 -17.39
CA ALA A 62 -5.18 1.81 -16.14
C ALA A 62 -4.87 2.76 -14.97
N MET A 63 -4.29 3.95 -15.24
CA MET A 63 -4.16 5.00 -14.23
C MET A 63 -5.48 5.69 -13.90
N ILE A 64 -6.38 5.85 -14.88
CA ILE A 64 -7.76 6.32 -14.65
C ILE A 64 -8.48 5.37 -13.68
N ASP A 65 -8.44 4.06 -13.95
CA ASP A 65 -9.06 3.05 -13.08
C ASP A 65 -8.48 3.09 -11.66
N HIS A 66 -7.15 3.15 -11.55
CA HIS A 66 -6.47 3.28 -10.25
C HIS A 66 -6.90 4.55 -9.50
N HIS A 67 -7.10 5.67 -10.21
CA HIS A 67 -7.52 6.94 -9.60
C HIS A 67 -8.98 6.88 -9.16
N ASP A 68 -9.88 6.27 -9.94
CA ASP A 68 -11.28 6.09 -9.57
C ASP A 68 -11.42 5.25 -8.28
N ASP A 69 -10.62 4.19 -8.14
CA ASP A 69 -10.57 3.40 -6.91
C ASP A 69 -10.11 4.24 -5.70
N ALA A 70 -9.12 5.13 -5.88
CA ALA A 70 -8.65 6.04 -4.84
C ALA A 70 -9.72 7.07 -4.45
N VAL A 71 -10.48 7.59 -5.41
CA VAL A 71 -11.63 8.49 -5.16
C VAL A 71 -12.69 7.75 -4.32
N ARG A 72 -13.11 6.56 -4.74
CA ARG A 72 -14.11 5.74 -4.01
C ARG A 72 -13.65 5.38 -2.60
N MET A 73 -12.36 5.12 -2.40
CA MET A 73 -11.80 4.90 -1.06
C MET A 73 -11.85 6.17 -0.21
N SER A 74 -11.51 7.31 -0.79
CA SER A 74 -11.50 8.59 -0.09
C SER A 74 -12.92 9.05 0.28
N GLU A 75 -13.92 8.81 -0.58
CA GLU A 75 -15.33 9.02 -0.26
C GLU A 75 -15.77 8.16 0.94
N ARG A 76 -15.30 6.91 1.02
CA ARG A 76 -15.55 6.05 2.20
C ARG A 76 -14.91 6.64 3.45
N VAL A 77 -13.71 7.19 3.37
CA VAL A 77 -13.05 7.86 4.51
C VAL A 77 -13.86 9.07 4.97
N LEU A 78 -14.36 9.92 4.06
CA LEU A 78 -15.20 11.08 4.41
C LEU A 78 -16.45 10.71 5.21
N ASN A 79 -17.02 9.53 4.94
CA ASN A 79 -18.22 9.04 5.62
C ASN A 79 -17.96 8.41 7.00
N HIS A 80 -16.73 7.97 7.29
CA HIS A 80 -16.42 7.18 8.50
C HIS A 80 -15.36 7.79 9.41
N ALA A 81 -14.52 8.71 8.91
CA ALA A 81 -13.43 9.28 9.69
C ALA A 81 -13.94 10.24 10.79
N GLU A 82 -13.51 9.98 12.02
CA GLU A 82 -13.79 10.85 13.16
C GLU A 82 -12.80 12.03 13.24
N HIS A 83 -11.56 11.82 12.78
CA HIS A 83 -10.50 12.83 12.83
C HIS A 83 -10.56 13.77 11.62
N GLN A 84 -10.58 15.08 11.89
CA GLN A 84 -10.67 16.10 10.84
C GLN A 84 -9.50 16.01 9.84
N GLU A 85 -8.28 15.75 10.31
CA GLU A 85 -7.09 15.62 9.47
C GLU A 85 -7.24 14.53 8.39
N LEU A 86 -7.91 13.42 8.71
CA LEU A 86 -8.17 12.34 7.76
C LEU A 86 -9.26 12.72 6.76
N ARG A 87 -10.23 13.53 7.17
CA ARG A 87 -11.28 14.04 6.27
C ARG A 87 -10.71 15.06 5.29
N ASP A 88 -9.85 15.95 5.77
CA ASP A 88 -9.18 16.95 4.94
C ASP A 88 -8.28 16.27 3.90
N MET A 89 -7.51 15.26 4.33
CA MET A 89 -6.70 14.46 3.42
C MET A 89 -7.56 13.71 2.38
N ALA A 90 -8.68 13.11 2.80
CA ALA A 90 -9.56 12.43 1.86
C ALA A 90 -10.19 13.39 0.84
N GLN A 91 -10.56 14.60 1.25
CA GLN A 91 -11.06 15.61 0.33
C GLN A 91 -9.99 16.05 -0.68
N GLN A 92 -8.75 16.25 -0.22
CA GLN A 92 -7.63 16.57 -1.10
C GLN A 92 -7.39 15.48 -2.15
N ILE A 93 -7.40 14.21 -1.73
CA ILE A 93 -7.25 13.09 -2.68
C ILE A 93 -8.39 13.08 -3.69
N ILE A 94 -9.64 13.32 -3.28
CA ILE A 94 -10.77 13.38 -4.23
C ILE A 94 -10.56 14.50 -5.25
N ASP A 95 -10.22 15.70 -4.78
CA ASP A 95 -10.06 16.88 -5.64
C ASP A 95 -8.92 16.68 -6.65
N ASP A 96 -7.76 16.22 -6.19
CA ASP A 96 -6.57 16.02 -7.01
C ASP A 96 -6.78 14.87 -8.01
N GLN A 97 -7.21 13.69 -7.54
CA GLN A 97 -7.35 12.51 -8.40
C GLN A 97 -8.46 12.69 -9.45
N THR A 98 -9.53 13.44 -9.13
CA THR A 98 -10.59 13.76 -10.12
C THR A 98 -10.07 14.68 -11.21
N ALA A 99 -9.23 15.66 -10.86
CA ALA A 99 -8.61 16.54 -11.84
C ALA A 99 -7.61 15.77 -12.73
N GLU A 100 -6.86 14.83 -12.16
CA GLU A 100 -5.92 14.00 -12.90
C GLU A 100 -6.64 13.01 -13.85
N ILE A 101 -7.79 12.45 -13.44
CA ILE A 101 -8.65 11.65 -14.34
C ILE A 101 -9.05 12.47 -15.58
N GLN A 102 -9.57 13.69 -15.38
CA GLN A 102 -9.97 14.55 -16.50
C GLN A 102 -8.81 14.85 -17.44
N ALA A 103 -7.62 15.13 -16.89
CA ALA A 103 -6.43 15.35 -17.70
C ALA A 103 -6.02 14.09 -18.50
N MET A 104 -6.15 12.90 -17.91
CA MET A 104 -5.86 11.64 -18.60
C MET A 104 -6.87 11.31 -19.71
N GLU A 105 -8.15 11.58 -19.50
CA GLU A 105 -9.20 11.45 -20.52
C GLU A 105 -8.95 12.40 -21.71
N GLU A 106 -8.51 13.64 -21.44
CA GLU A 106 -8.11 14.58 -22.48
C GLU A 106 -6.87 14.11 -23.25
N MET A 107 -5.90 13.49 -22.56
CA MET A 107 -4.71 12.91 -23.19
C MET A 107 -5.07 11.72 -24.08
N LEU A 108 -5.97 10.83 -23.66
CA LEU A 108 -6.48 9.72 -24.49
C LEU A 108 -7.13 10.23 -25.77
N THR A 109 -8.01 11.23 -25.64
CA THR A 109 -8.64 11.89 -26.78
C THR A 109 -7.60 12.46 -27.75
N THR A 110 -6.54 13.09 -27.22
CA THR A 110 -5.46 13.68 -28.02
C THR A 110 -4.60 12.62 -28.71
N LEU A 111 -4.44 11.43 -28.11
CA LEU A 111 -3.76 10.28 -28.70
C LEU A 111 -4.58 9.64 -29.83
N GLY A 112 -5.84 10.04 -30.03
CA GLY A 112 -6.73 9.47 -31.03
C GLY A 112 -7.38 8.16 -30.61
N VAL A 113 -7.35 7.86 -29.30
CA VAL A 113 -8.05 6.74 -28.67
C VAL A 113 -9.25 7.34 -27.95
N GLU A 114 -10.44 7.20 -28.55
CA GLU A 114 -11.69 7.59 -27.88
C GLU A 114 -11.92 6.60 -26.73
N ALA A 115 -12.10 7.11 -25.50
CA ALA A 115 -12.36 6.33 -24.28
C ALA A 115 -13.67 5.52 -24.34
#